data_AF-A0A350UTL8-F1
#
_entry.id   AF-A0A350UTL8-F1
#
_cell.length_a   1.000
_cell.length_b   1.000
_cell.length_c   1.000
_cell.angle_alpha   90.00
_cell.angle_beta   90.00
_cell.angle_gamma   90.00
#
_symmetry.space_group_name_H-M   'P 1'
#
loop_
_entity.id
_entity.type
_entity.pdbx_description
1 polymer ?
#
loop_
_entity_poly.entity_id
_entity_poly.type
_entity_poly.pdbx_seq_one_letter_code
_entity_poly.pdbx_strand_id
1 'polypeptide(L)'
;MFPPPPRNLRPELLDLDEAPFEEVRDSLSDVRRVNKYLSGYKVLLHHIRFFLKEHPLELEFTILDLATGSADQPIAVVEMMRRLNIKVRIVALDINIKMLNYARDETRDYPEIDLVQGDIHAPPFGENSFDLVVNSLSLHHFARDEAVNILR
;
A
#
# COMPACT_ATOMS: atom_id res chain seq x y z
N MET A 1 1.58 31.70 6.92
CA MET A 1 1.83 30.31 6.48
C MET A 1 3.08 29.84 7.21
N PHE A 2 2.97 28.89 8.12
CA PHE A 2 4.15 28.35 8.80
C PHE A 2 4.92 27.47 7.81
N PRO A 3 6.27 27.53 7.78
CA PRO A 3 7.03 26.56 7.01
C PRO A 3 6.72 25.16 7.55
N PRO A 4 6.69 24.13 6.68
CA PRO A 4 6.55 22.77 7.16
C PRO A 4 7.72 22.45 8.10
N PRO A 5 7.50 21.64 9.14
CA PRO A 5 8.58 21.20 10.00
C PRO A 5 9.67 20.50 9.16
N PRO A 6 10.95 20.66 9.52
CA PRO A 6 12.02 19.96 8.83
C PRO A 6 11.81 18.45 8.94
N ARG A 7 12.14 17.70 7.87
CA ARG A 7 12.04 16.23 7.86
C ARG A 7 12.91 15.65 8.98
N ASN A 8 12.31 14.80 9.81
CA ASN A 8 13.02 14.01 10.81
C ASN A 8 13.41 12.67 10.18
N LEU A 9 14.66 12.25 10.35
CA LEU A 9 15.18 10.98 9.80
C LEU A 9 15.41 9.93 10.89
N ARG A 10 14.96 10.19 12.12
CA ARG A 10 14.95 9.14 13.14
C ARG A 10 14.02 8.02 12.68
N PRO A 11 14.43 6.74 12.81
CA PRO A 11 13.56 5.61 12.53
C PRO A 11 12.24 5.73 13.26
N GLU A 12 11.16 5.33 12.61
CA GLU A 12 9.85 5.28 13.27
C GLU A 12 9.88 4.17 14.33
N LEU A 13 9.30 4.45 15.50
CA LEU A 13 9.27 3.47 16.59
C LEU A 13 8.54 2.19 16.20
N LEU A 14 7.53 2.30 15.32
CA LEU A 14 6.75 1.19 14.82
C LEU A 14 7.54 0.27 13.89
N ASP A 15 8.57 0.81 13.23
CA ASP A 15 9.46 0.06 12.33
C ASP A 15 10.59 -0.66 13.09
N LEU A 16 10.78 -0.34 14.38
CA LEU A 16 11.79 -0.97 15.21
C LEU A 16 11.32 -2.36 15.66
N ASP A 17 12.21 -3.34 15.54
CA ASP A 17 11.96 -4.73 15.93
C ASP A 17 12.00 -4.98 17.45
N GLU A 18 11.93 -3.91 18.25
CA GLU A 18 12.09 -3.90 19.70
C GLU A 18 10.75 -4.07 20.46
N ALA A 19 9.62 -3.68 19.84
CA ALA A 19 8.31 -3.72 20.49
C ALA A 19 7.64 -5.11 20.36
N PRO A 20 6.86 -5.55 21.38
CA PRO A 20 6.04 -6.75 21.26
C PRO A 20 5.04 -6.65 20.09
N PHE A 21 4.87 -7.74 19.34
CA PHE A 21 3.98 -7.76 18.17
C PHE A 21 2.55 -7.32 18.47
N GLU A 22 2.01 -7.65 19.66
CA GLU A 22 0.68 -7.22 20.08
C GLU A 22 0.57 -5.69 20.17
N GLU A 23 1.61 -5.01 20.66
CA GLU A 23 1.64 -3.54 20.75
C GLU A 23 1.72 -2.89 19.36
N VAL A 24 2.53 -3.48 18.47
CA VAL A 24 2.59 -3.09 17.06
C VAL A 24 1.22 -3.25 16.40
N ARG A 25 0.54 -4.37 16.64
CA ARG A 25 -0.79 -4.65 16.11
C ARG A 25 -1.83 -3.64 16.57
N ASP A 26 -1.85 -3.32 17.87
CA ASP A 26 -2.78 -2.34 18.43
C ASP A 26 -2.54 -0.95 17.85
N SER A 27 -1.27 -0.54 17.71
CA SER A 27 -0.90 0.72 17.06
C SER A 27 -1.33 0.78 15.60
N LEU A 28 -1.11 -0.30 14.83
CA LEU A 28 -1.58 -0.40 13.44
C LEU A 28 -3.10 -0.33 13.33
N SER A 29 -3.83 -0.93 14.27
CA SER A 29 -5.30 -0.85 14.33
C SER A 29 -5.78 0.59 14.54
N ASP A 30 -5.09 1.37 15.38
CA ASP A 30 -5.39 2.78 15.57
C ASP A 30 -5.06 3.62 14.33
N VAL A 31 -3.91 3.39 13.69
CA VAL A 31 -3.55 4.03 12.41
C VAL A 31 -4.59 3.73 11.34
N ARG A 32 -5.04 2.48 11.22
CA ARG A 32 -6.10 2.06 10.31
C ARG A 32 -7.40 2.79 10.61
N ARG A 33 -7.80 2.88 11.89
CA ARG A 33 -9.00 3.61 12.31
C ARG A 33 -8.91 5.07 11.87
N VAL A 34 -7.78 5.72 12.14
CA VAL A 34 -7.51 7.10 11.72
C VAL A 34 -7.59 7.24 10.20
N ASN A 35 -6.91 6.39 9.44
CA ASN A 35 -6.91 6.46 7.98
C ASN A 35 -8.31 6.22 7.38
N LYS A 36 -9.09 5.31 7.96
CA LYS A 36 -10.48 5.05 7.56
C LYS A 36 -11.38 6.25 7.82
N TYR A 37 -11.33 6.85 9.01
CA TYR A 37 -12.25 7.93 9.40
C TYR A 37 -11.80 9.31 8.93
N LEU A 38 -10.49 9.56 8.87
CA LEU A 38 -9.90 10.84 8.43
C LEU A 38 -9.49 10.84 6.97
N SER A 39 -10.05 9.94 6.16
CA SER A 39 -9.93 9.98 4.69
C SER A 39 -8.53 9.72 4.13
N GLY A 40 -7.66 9.03 4.87
CA GLY A 40 -6.27 8.76 4.48
C GLY A 40 -6.15 8.10 3.10
N TYR A 41 -7.13 7.29 2.71
CA TYR A 41 -7.15 6.62 1.40
C TYR A 41 -7.94 7.37 0.32
N LYS A 42 -8.63 8.47 0.64
CA LYS A 42 -9.47 9.18 -0.35
C LYS A 42 -8.65 9.72 -1.51
N VAL A 43 -7.42 10.17 -1.25
CA VAL A 43 -6.51 10.68 -2.29
C VAL A 43 -6.15 9.55 -3.25
N LEU A 44 -5.75 8.38 -2.73
CA LEU A 44 -5.46 7.19 -3.53
C LEU A 44 -6.67 6.79 -4.38
N LEU A 45 -7.83 6.58 -3.74
CA LEU A 45 -9.05 6.18 -4.43
C LEU A 45 -9.51 7.21 -5.47
N HIS A 46 -9.26 8.50 -5.22
CA HIS A 46 -9.54 9.55 -6.19
C HIS A 46 -8.69 9.43 -7.44
N HIS A 47 -7.38 9.18 -7.29
CA HIS A 47 -6.48 9.09 -8.42
C HIS A 47 -6.66 7.81 -9.23
N ILE A 48 -6.93 6.68 -8.59
CA ILE A 48 -7.22 5.40 -9.28
C ILE A 48 -8.38 5.57 -10.29
N ARG A 49 -9.41 6.34 -9.93
CA ARG A 49 -10.54 6.59 -10.84
C ARG A 49 -10.16 7.27 -12.15
N PHE A 50 -9.03 7.97 -12.24
CA PHE A 50 -8.57 8.53 -13.50
C PHE A 50 -8.03 7.45 -14.43
N PHE A 51 -7.22 6.54 -13.91
CA PHE A 51 -6.69 5.41 -14.68
C PHE A 51 -7.79 4.48 -15.18
N LEU A 52 -8.85 4.30 -14.37
CA LEU A 52 -10.01 3.49 -14.75
C LEU A 52 -10.83 4.06 -15.92
N LYS A 53 -10.74 5.36 -16.23
CA LYS A 53 -11.54 5.95 -17.33
C LYS A 53 -11.10 5.47 -18.71
N GLU A 54 -9.80 5.21 -18.86
CA GLU A 54 -9.19 4.78 -20.11
C GLU A 54 -9.06 3.25 -20.19
N HIS A 55 -9.40 2.53 -19.11
CA HIS A 55 -9.29 1.08 -19.03
C HIS A 55 -10.54 0.37 -19.56
N PRO A 56 -10.42 -0.62 -20.46
CA PRO A 56 -11.54 -1.43 -20.90
C PRO A 56 -12.20 -2.20 -19.74
N LEU A 57 -13.51 -2.04 -19.55
CA LEU A 57 -14.25 -2.61 -18.42
C LEU A 57 -14.28 -4.15 -18.43
N GLU A 58 -14.06 -4.77 -19.60
CA GLU A 58 -14.05 -6.22 -19.77
C GLU A 58 -12.73 -6.86 -19.31
N LEU A 59 -11.66 -6.07 -19.21
CA LEU A 59 -10.34 -6.53 -18.79
C LEU A 59 -10.17 -6.36 -17.28
N GLU A 60 -9.55 -7.35 -16.64
CA GLU A 60 -9.15 -7.25 -15.24
C GLU A 60 -8.11 -6.14 -15.08
N PHE A 61 -8.32 -5.23 -14.13
CA PHE A 61 -7.37 -4.17 -13.80
C PHE A 61 -6.35 -4.69 -12.78
N THR A 62 -5.07 -4.58 -13.10
CA THR A 62 -3.97 -5.14 -12.30
C THR A 62 -3.20 -4.03 -11.59
N ILE A 63 -3.03 -4.18 -10.28
CA ILE A 63 -2.35 -3.19 -9.43
C ILE A 63 -1.20 -3.84 -8.69
N LEU A 64 -0.04 -3.19 -8.67
CA LEU A 64 1.05 -3.48 -7.74
C LEU A 64 1.06 -2.43 -6.64
N ASP A 65 0.87 -2.83 -5.39
CA ASP A 65 1.01 -1.97 -4.21
C ASP A 65 2.36 -2.25 -3.53
N LEU A 66 3.23 -1.26 -3.54
CA LEU A 66 4.61 -1.37 -3.06
C LEU A 66 4.74 -0.86 -1.63
N ALA A 67 5.36 -1.67 -0.76
CA ALA A 67 5.45 -1.46 0.69
C ALA A 67 4.05 -1.38 1.32
N THR A 68 3.28 -2.47 1.14
CA THR A 68 1.84 -2.54 1.45
C THR A 68 1.51 -2.45 2.95
N GLY A 69 2.46 -2.77 3.82
CA GLY A 69 2.24 -2.86 5.26
C GLY A 69 1.09 -3.81 5.60
N SER A 70 0.04 -3.27 6.23
CA SER A 70 -1.18 -3.99 6.64
C SER A 70 -2.19 -4.24 5.51
N ALA A 71 -1.88 -3.85 4.27
CA ALA A 71 -2.76 -3.98 3.10
C ALA A 71 -4.12 -3.23 3.21
N ASP A 72 -4.23 -2.23 4.08
CA ASP A 72 -5.45 -1.43 4.22
C ASP A 72 -5.85 -0.66 2.96
N GLN A 73 -4.85 -0.18 2.22
CA GLN A 73 -5.05 0.51 0.95
C GLN A 73 -5.56 -0.44 -0.14
N PRO A 74 -4.90 -1.59 -0.41
CA PRO A 74 -5.46 -2.65 -1.24
C PRO A 74 -6.92 -3.00 -0.90
N ILE A 75 -7.24 -3.21 0.38
CA ILE A 75 -8.61 -3.48 0.83
C ILE A 75 -9.57 -2.36 0.40
N ALA A 76 -9.20 -1.09 0.66
CA ALA A 76 -10.03 0.04 0.28
C ALA A 76 -10.22 0.16 -1.24
N VAL A 77 -9.21 -0.22 -2.03
CA VAL A 77 -9.30 -0.27 -3.49
C VAL A 77 -10.25 -1.38 -3.93
N VAL A 78 -10.10 -2.60 -3.43
CA VAL A 78 -11.02 -3.71 -3.75
C VAL A 78 -12.47 -3.35 -3.43
N GLU A 79 -12.73 -2.75 -2.26
CA GLU A 79 -14.06 -2.27 -1.88
C GLU A 79 -14.63 -1.24 -2.87
N MET A 80 -13.79 -0.37 -3.43
CA MET A 80 -14.20 0.57 -4.47
C MET A 80 -14.47 -0.16 -5.80
N MET A 81 -13.61 -1.07 -6.21
CA MET A 81 -13.74 -1.82 -7.47
C MET A 81 -15.00 -2.70 -7.49
N ARG A 82 -15.27 -3.40 -6.37
CA ARG A 82 -16.51 -4.17 -6.16
C ARG A 82 -17.76 -3.29 -6.34
N ARG A 83 -17.78 -2.09 -5.76
CA ARG A 83 -18.89 -1.14 -5.93
C ARG A 83 -19.06 -0.63 -7.36
N LEU A 84 -17.98 -0.55 -8.13
CA LEU A 84 -17.99 -0.13 -9.53
C LEU A 84 -18.23 -1.30 -10.49
N ASN A 85 -18.33 -2.53 -9.99
CA ASN A 85 -18.40 -3.76 -10.77
C ASN A 85 -17.23 -3.91 -11.76
N ILE A 86 -16.03 -3.50 -11.32
CA ILE A 86 -14.78 -3.62 -12.09
C ILE A 86 -13.98 -4.78 -11.49
N LYS A 87 -13.48 -5.67 -12.35
CA LYS A 87 -12.59 -6.75 -11.93
C LYS A 87 -11.21 -6.17 -11.62
N VAL A 88 -10.65 -6.55 -10.48
CA VAL A 88 -9.33 -6.10 -10.05
C VAL A 88 -8.54 -7.27 -9.50
N ARG A 89 -7.23 -7.25 -9.75
CA ARG A 89 -6.24 -8.05 -9.04
C ARG A 89 -5.16 -7.14 -8.49
N ILE A 90 -4.86 -7.28 -7.20
CA ILE A 90 -3.85 -6.48 -6.52
C ILE A 90 -2.75 -7.40 -6.00
N VAL A 91 -1.51 -7.12 -6.38
CA VAL A 91 -0.34 -7.71 -5.75
C VAL A 91 0.18 -6.72 -4.72
N ALA A 92 0.13 -7.10 -3.46
CA ALA A 92 0.59 -6.31 -2.32
C ALA A 92 1.98 -6.83 -1.90
N LEU A 93 3.01 -6.03 -2.18
CA LEU A 93 4.41 -6.35 -1.94
C LEU A 93 4.92 -5.66 -0.68
N ASP A 94 5.61 -6.42 0.17
CA ASP A 94 6.32 -5.88 1.33
C ASP A 94 7.59 -6.66 1.62
N ILE A 95 8.60 -5.99 2.19
CA ILE A 95 9.85 -6.63 2.61
C ILE A 95 9.68 -7.35 3.95
N ASN A 96 8.79 -6.84 4.81
CA ASN A 96 8.63 -7.28 6.18
C ASN A 96 7.61 -8.43 6.28
N ILE A 97 8.11 -9.64 6.56
CA ILE A 97 7.28 -10.83 6.72
C ILE A 97 6.26 -10.73 7.88
N LYS A 98 6.57 -9.97 8.94
CA LYS A 98 5.63 -9.75 10.05
C LYS A 98 4.42 -8.95 9.58
N MET A 99 4.65 -7.92 8.75
CA MET A 99 3.59 -7.13 8.14
C MET A 99 2.75 -7.97 7.17
N LEU A 100 3.38 -8.81 6.34
CA LEU A 100 2.65 -9.71 5.45
C LEU A 100 1.82 -10.75 6.20
N ASN A 101 2.30 -11.24 7.35
CA ASN A 101 1.51 -12.14 8.18
C ASN A 101 0.28 -11.42 8.76
N TYR A 102 0.44 -10.19 9.24
CA TYR A 102 -0.68 -9.37 9.68
C TYR A 102 -1.67 -9.06 8.54
N ALA A 103 -1.16 -8.63 7.38
CA ALA A 103 -1.95 -8.37 6.19
C ALA A 103 -2.73 -9.61 5.75
N ARG A 104 -2.16 -10.82 5.87
CA ARG A 104 -2.84 -12.07 5.50
C ARG A 104 -4.11 -12.32 6.33
N ASP A 105 -4.09 -11.97 7.61
CA ASP A 105 -5.28 -12.07 8.45
C ASP A 105 -6.33 -11.03 8.03
N GLU A 106 -5.88 -9.82 7.68
CA GLU A 106 -6.74 -8.71 7.26
C GLU A 106 -7.34 -8.88 5.86
N THR A 107 -6.65 -9.58 4.96
CA THR A 107 -7.07 -9.79 3.57
C THR A 107 -7.78 -11.12 3.33
N ARG A 108 -8.11 -11.89 4.38
CA ARG A 108 -8.71 -13.23 4.25
C ARG A 108 -10.00 -13.26 3.41
N ASP A 109 -10.81 -12.22 3.49
CA ASP A 109 -12.09 -12.10 2.75
C ASP A 109 -11.94 -11.35 1.40
N TYR A 110 -10.70 -11.15 0.95
CA TYR A 110 -10.30 -10.38 -0.23
C TYR A 110 -9.45 -11.23 -1.18
N PRO A 111 -10.06 -12.19 -1.91
CA PRO A 111 -9.36 -13.04 -2.87
C PRO A 111 -8.71 -12.28 -4.04
N GLU A 112 -9.06 -11.00 -4.22
CA GLU A 112 -8.45 -10.11 -5.20
C GLU A 112 -7.02 -9.67 -4.82
N ILE A 113 -6.57 -9.93 -3.58
CA ILE A 113 -5.28 -9.46 -3.04
C ILE A 113 -4.30 -10.63 -2.86
N ASP A 114 -3.23 -10.62 -3.64
CA ASP A 114 -2.08 -11.52 -3.52
C ASP A 114 -0.97 -10.86 -2.69
N LEU A 115 -0.51 -11.51 -1.62
CA LEU A 115 0.58 -11.02 -0.77
C LEU A 115 1.92 -11.62 -1.21
N VAL A 116 2.91 -10.77 -1.49
CA VAL A 116 4.24 -11.17 -1.96
C VAL A 116 5.32 -10.55 -1.08
N GLN A 117 6.24 -11.38 -0.58
CA GLN A 117 7.44 -10.85 0.06
C GLN A 117 8.47 -10.45 -0.99
N GLY A 118 8.94 -9.20 -0.93
CA GLY A 118 9.92 -8.69 -1.89
C GLY A 118 10.47 -7.32 -1.52
N ASP A 119 11.59 -6.97 -2.12
CA ASP A 119 12.17 -5.64 -2.04
C ASP A 119 11.56 -4.74 -3.13
N ILE A 120 11.12 -3.55 -2.74
CA ILE A 120 10.62 -2.51 -3.64
C ILE A 120 11.66 -2.07 -4.67
N HIS A 121 12.96 -2.18 -4.37
CA HIS A 121 14.04 -1.82 -5.30
C HIS A 121 14.33 -2.90 -6.35
N ALA A 122 13.84 -4.12 -6.13
CA ALA A 122 14.03 -5.24 -7.03
C ALA A 122 12.76 -6.12 -7.06
N PRO A 123 11.60 -5.56 -7.45
CA PRO A 123 10.36 -6.31 -7.43
C PRO A 123 10.45 -7.47 -8.45
N PRO A 124 9.97 -8.68 -8.11
CA PRO A 124 10.16 -9.88 -8.92
C PRO A 124 9.17 -9.97 -10.10
N PHE A 125 8.90 -8.84 -10.77
CA PHE A 125 7.92 -8.73 -11.84
C PHE A 125 8.56 -8.15 -13.11
N GLY A 126 8.08 -8.58 -14.27
CA GLY A 126 8.55 -8.07 -15.56
C GLY A 126 8.01 -6.67 -15.86
N GLU A 127 8.60 -6.01 -16.84
CA GLU A 127 8.06 -4.75 -17.38
C GLU A 127 6.63 -4.94 -17.91
N ASN A 128 5.79 -3.89 -17.79
CA ASN A 128 4.40 -3.88 -18.25
C ASN A 128 3.52 -5.02 -17.67
N SER A 129 3.83 -5.50 -16.47
CA SER A 129 3.05 -6.55 -15.79
C SER A 129 1.79 -6.04 -15.08
N PHE A 130 1.67 -4.72 -14.88
CA PHE A 130 0.58 -4.11 -14.12
C PHE A 130 0.06 -2.85 -14.83
N ASP A 131 -1.25 -2.61 -14.74
CA ASP A 131 -1.90 -1.40 -15.26
C ASP A 131 -1.60 -0.18 -14.38
N LEU A 132 -1.37 -0.41 -13.08
CA LEU A 132 -1.02 0.64 -12.12
C LEU A 132 -0.05 0.15 -11.05
N VAL A 133 0.96 0.96 -10.76
CA VAL A 133 1.85 0.78 -9.61
C VAL A 133 1.56 1.88 -8.59
N VAL A 134 1.34 1.49 -7.34
CA VAL A 134 1.07 2.38 -6.22
C VAL A 134 2.21 2.26 -5.23
N ASN A 135 2.72 3.41 -4.79
CA ASN A 135 3.52 3.52 -3.59
C ASN A 135 2.95 4.67 -2.76
N SER A 136 2.47 4.36 -1.56
CA SER A 136 1.84 5.34 -0.69
C SER A 136 2.45 5.29 0.69
N LEU A 137 2.66 6.47 1.29
CA LEU A 137 3.07 6.59 2.69
C LEU A 137 4.32 5.78 3.05
N SER A 138 5.25 5.53 2.11
CA SER A 138 6.49 4.79 2.42
C SER A 138 7.78 5.38 1.86
N LEU A 139 7.73 6.25 0.83
CA LEU A 139 8.95 6.94 0.31
C LEU A 139 9.73 7.71 1.39
N HIS A 140 9.08 8.06 2.51
CA HIS A 140 9.73 8.78 3.59
C HIS A 140 10.61 7.89 4.50
N HIS A 141 10.55 6.56 4.38
CA HIS A 141 11.50 5.66 5.02
C HIS A 141 12.85 5.60 4.28
N PHE A 142 12.89 6.01 3.00
CA PHE A 142 14.07 5.87 2.15
C PHE A 142 14.91 7.15 2.11
N ALA A 143 16.21 6.98 1.87
CA ALA A 143 17.07 8.09 1.46
C ALA A 143 16.55 8.67 0.14
N ARG A 144 16.92 9.93 -0.16
CA ARG A 144 16.38 10.63 -1.33
C ARG A 144 16.65 9.87 -2.64
N ASP A 145 17.87 9.38 -2.82
CA ASP A 145 18.27 8.73 -4.06
C ASP A 145 17.58 7.36 -4.22
N GLU A 146 17.38 6.64 -3.12
CA GLU A 146 16.61 5.40 -3.07
C GLU A 146 15.14 5.66 -3.44
N ALA A 147 14.51 6.67 -2.85
CA ALA A 147 13.13 7.06 -3.17
C ALA A 147 12.96 7.45 -4.64
N VAL A 148 13.94 8.14 -5.23
CA VAL A 148 13.93 8.48 -6.66
C VAL A 148 14.05 7.24 -7.53
N ASN A 149 14.87 6.26 -7.15
CA ASN A 149 15.02 5.02 -7.89
C ASN A 149 13.75 4.15 -7.87
N ILE A 150 12.95 4.21 -6.80
CA ILE A 150 11.64 3.52 -6.72
C ILE A 150 10.63 4.06 -7.76
N LEU A 151 10.75 5.34 -8.15
CA LEU A 151 9.82 5.99 -9.07
C LEU A 151 10.20 5.87 -10.56
N ARG A 152 11.32 5.21 -10.85
CA ARG A 152 11.82 4.99 -12.21
C ARG A 152 11.46 3.61 -12.71
#